data_AF-A0A158CWP5-F1
#
_entry.id   AF-A0A158CWP5-F1
#
_cell.length_a   1.000
_cell.length_b   1.000
_cell.length_c   1.000
_cell.angle_alpha   90.00
_cell.angle_beta   90.00
_cell.angle_gamma   90.00
#
_symmetry.space_group_name_H-M   'P 1'
#
loop_
_entity.id
_entity.type
_entity.pdbx_description
1 polymer ?
#
loop_
_entity_poly.entity_id
_entity_poly.type
_entity_poly.pdbx_seq_one_letter_code
_entity_poly.pdbx_strand_id
1 'polypeptide(L)'
;MPSIHLPNFRLSTAPLAAAVLLLCAAGAFAPQRAFAQAAKPIDPGTSVSTRPLDAAAPGSPADDSLKADFAQRQKVLDRRTEENNYRYGVQEHDCYSKFFVNHCLDNARNAMRETRQQIRQEQLALDDERRADRAKQRDQQTAIKRAQYEAEAPQRAANEKASQQAYEDKQRQNALAAAQREADAPQRAANQAAYDRKQADYQKQLDDARARGVQDAQEREQKAQRYEQKQQEAAQHRAEVEARQKEAARKAQEKAQQQEQERQEQLKVQQQQQQQGK
;
A
#
# COMPACT_ATOMS: atom_id res chain seq x y z
N MET A 1 -3.67 -29.01 -66.73
CA MET A 1 -4.58 -28.97 -65.57
C MET A 1 -3.97 -29.79 -64.45
N PRO A 2 -3.37 -29.16 -63.43
CA PRO A 2 -2.85 -29.89 -62.28
C PRO A 2 -3.90 -29.91 -61.16
N SER A 3 -4.35 -31.12 -60.82
CA SER A 3 -5.22 -31.37 -59.67
C SER A 3 -4.39 -31.32 -58.38
N ILE A 4 -4.66 -30.30 -57.55
CA ILE A 4 -4.05 -30.13 -56.22
C ILE A 4 -4.88 -30.93 -55.21
N HIS A 5 -4.21 -31.90 -54.57
CA HIS A 5 -4.71 -32.67 -53.43
C HIS A 5 -4.63 -31.84 -52.14
N LEU A 6 -5.73 -31.74 -51.40
CA LEU A 6 -5.78 -31.27 -50.00
C LEU A 6 -5.97 -32.49 -49.08
N PRO A 7 -5.15 -32.70 -48.03
CA PRO A 7 -5.44 -33.69 -47.00
C PRO A 7 -6.32 -33.10 -45.90
N ASN A 8 -7.44 -33.78 -45.65
CA ASN A 8 -8.29 -33.58 -44.47
C ASN A 8 -7.59 -34.14 -43.22
N PHE A 9 -7.35 -33.27 -42.23
CA PHE A 9 -6.94 -33.64 -40.89
C PHE A 9 -8.08 -34.39 -40.16
N ARG A 10 -7.82 -35.63 -39.74
CA ARG A 10 -8.68 -36.36 -38.80
C ARG A 10 -8.12 -36.26 -37.39
N LEU A 11 -8.98 -35.81 -36.49
CA LEU A 11 -8.84 -35.87 -35.04
C LEU A 11 -8.65 -37.33 -34.57
N SER A 12 -7.70 -37.56 -33.67
CA SER A 12 -7.62 -38.78 -32.86
C SER A 12 -7.68 -38.40 -31.38
N THR A 13 -8.74 -38.86 -30.73
CA THR A 13 -8.90 -38.93 -29.29
C THR A 13 -8.35 -40.28 -28.81
N ALA A 14 -7.53 -40.27 -27.76
CA ALA A 14 -7.10 -41.46 -27.05
C ALA A 14 -7.23 -41.22 -25.53
N PRO A 15 -7.87 -42.12 -24.76
CA PRO A 15 -7.90 -42.02 -23.31
C PRO A 15 -6.97 -43.04 -22.61
N LEU A 16 -6.61 -42.66 -21.38
CA LEU A 16 -6.27 -43.51 -20.22
C LEU A 16 -4.99 -44.36 -20.26
N ALA A 17 -4.02 -43.98 -19.41
CA ALA A 17 -3.39 -44.92 -18.48
C ALA A 17 -2.81 -44.17 -17.26
N ALA A 18 -3.09 -44.70 -16.08
CA ALA A 18 -2.61 -44.23 -14.79
C ALA A 18 -1.19 -44.74 -14.49
N ALA A 19 -0.38 -43.93 -13.78
CA ALA A 19 0.75 -44.43 -12.99
C ALA A 19 1.08 -43.44 -11.87
N VAL A 20 0.91 -43.89 -10.63
CA VAL A 20 1.36 -43.26 -9.40
C VAL A 20 2.82 -43.64 -9.19
N LEU A 21 3.71 -42.67 -8.94
CA LEU A 21 4.99 -42.91 -8.26
C LEU A 21 5.40 -41.68 -7.44
N LEU A 22 5.57 -41.97 -6.15
CA LEU A 22 5.99 -41.08 -5.07
C LEU A 22 7.52 -41.05 -5.05
N LEU A 23 8.14 -39.87 -5.12
CA LEU A 23 9.56 -39.70 -4.74
C LEU A 23 9.77 -38.33 -4.08
N CYS A 24 10.10 -38.35 -2.79
CA CYS A 24 10.55 -37.20 -2.02
C CYS A 24 12.02 -36.90 -2.33
N ALA A 25 12.34 -35.65 -2.66
CA ALA A 25 13.69 -35.10 -2.55
C ALA A 25 13.60 -33.64 -2.09
N ALA A 26 14.27 -33.35 -0.97
CA ALA A 26 14.38 -32.05 -0.35
C ALA A 26 15.21 -31.10 -1.23
N GLY A 27 14.73 -29.87 -1.41
CA GLY A 27 15.45 -28.78 -2.05
C GLY A 27 14.97 -27.45 -1.45
N ALA A 28 15.84 -26.82 -0.67
CA ALA A 28 15.61 -25.54 -0.03
C ALA A 28 15.37 -24.44 -1.09
N PHE A 29 14.19 -23.83 -1.10
CA PHE A 29 13.92 -22.58 -1.80
C PHE A 29 13.57 -21.49 -0.79
N ALA A 30 14.42 -20.49 -0.73
CA ALA A 30 14.23 -19.24 0.01
C ALA A 30 13.02 -18.47 -0.56
N PRO A 31 12.21 -17.78 0.27
CA PRO A 31 11.16 -16.92 -0.23
C PRO A 31 11.77 -15.61 -0.74
N GLN A 32 11.76 -15.41 -2.05
CA GLN A 32 11.96 -14.08 -2.64
C GLN A 32 10.78 -13.20 -2.21
N ARG A 33 11.05 -12.22 -1.33
CA ARG A 33 10.16 -11.09 -1.09
C ARG A 33 10.06 -10.26 -2.37
N ALA A 34 9.01 -10.49 -3.15
CA ALA A 34 8.57 -9.52 -4.15
C ALA A 34 7.99 -8.31 -3.40
N PHE A 35 8.72 -7.19 -3.44
CA PHE A 35 8.18 -5.90 -3.02
C PHE A 35 7.05 -5.51 -3.98
N ALA A 36 5.82 -5.66 -3.53
CA ALA A 36 4.66 -5.05 -4.16
C ALA A 36 4.86 -3.53 -4.15
N GLN A 37 4.86 -2.90 -5.33
CA GLN A 37 4.79 -1.46 -5.44
C GLN A 37 3.43 -1.01 -4.91
N ALA A 38 3.44 -0.28 -3.80
CA ALA A 38 2.27 0.39 -3.27
C ALA A 38 1.73 1.37 -4.32
N ALA A 39 0.58 1.05 -4.89
CA ALA A 39 -0.20 1.98 -5.68
C ALA A 39 -0.61 3.15 -4.76
N LYS A 40 -0.31 4.38 -5.19
CA LYS A 40 -0.72 5.60 -4.51
C LYS A 40 -2.25 5.65 -4.41
N PRO A 41 -2.82 6.14 -3.29
CA PRO A 41 -4.27 6.26 -3.16
C PRO A 41 -4.81 7.23 -4.22
N ILE A 42 -5.87 6.79 -4.90
CA ILE A 42 -6.65 7.57 -5.84
C ILE A 42 -7.42 8.62 -5.02
N ASP A 43 -7.30 9.89 -5.40
CA ASP A 43 -8.09 10.98 -4.83
C ASP A 43 -9.60 10.69 -4.95
N PRO A 44 -10.40 10.82 -3.87
CA PRO A 44 -11.84 10.57 -3.89
C PRO A 44 -12.65 11.59 -4.74
N GLY A 45 -11.98 12.49 -5.46
CA GLY A 45 -12.59 13.54 -6.29
C GLY A 45 -12.69 13.22 -7.78
N THR A 46 -12.09 12.14 -8.28
CA THR A 46 -12.30 11.72 -9.68
C THR A 46 -13.53 10.83 -9.76
N SER A 47 -14.70 11.47 -9.81
CA SER A 47 -15.92 10.81 -10.23
C SER A 47 -15.74 10.34 -11.67
N VAL A 48 -15.37 9.06 -11.84
CA VAL A 48 -15.63 8.35 -13.09
C VAL A 48 -17.14 8.33 -13.20
N SER A 49 -17.68 9.29 -13.94
CA SER A 49 -19.09 9.26 -14.33
C SER A 49 -19.23 8.05 -15.26
N THR A 50 -19.59 6.92 -14.67
CA THR A 50 -20.08 5.76 -15.40
C THR A 50 -21.37 6.20 -16.07
N ARG A 51 -21.25 6.83 -17.26
CA ARG A 51 -22.38 6.99 -18.14
C ARG A 51 -22.81 5.57 -18.51
N PRO A 52 -24.01 5.11 -18.11
CA PRO A 52 -24.51 3.85 -18.60
C PRO A 52 -24.52 3.93 -20.13
N LEU A 53 -24.05 2.88 -20.80
CA LEU A 53 -24.11 2.74 -22.26
C LEU A 53 -25.56 2.76 -22.80
N ASP A 54 -26.55 2.76 -21.90
CA ASP A 54 -27.98 2.89 -22.14
C ASP A 54 -28.58 4.26 -21.75
N ALA A 55 -27.76 5.30 -21.55
CA ALA A 55 -28.26 6.67 -21.55
C ALA A 55 -28.76 7.00 -22.97
N ALA A 56 -29.96 6.52 -23.29
CA ALA A 56 -30.73 6.93 -24.44
C ALA A 56 -30.69 8.46 -24.44
N ALA A 57 -30.10 9.04 -25.50
CA ALA A 57 -30.30 10.44 -25.77
C ALA A 57 -31.80 10.73 -25.62
N PRO A 58 -32.21 11.83 -24.93
CA PRO A 58 -33.62 12.14 -24.79
C PRO A 58 -34.26 12.01 -26.16
N GLY A 59 -35.29 11.15 -26.24
CA GLY A 59 -36.03 10.94 -27.47
C GLY A 59 -36.43 12.29 -28.02
N SER A 60 -36.36 12.46 -29.34
CA SER A 60 -36.96 13.66 -29.93
C SER A 60 -38.44 13.70 -29.53
N PRO A 61 -39.05 14.87 -29.35
CA PRO A 61 -40.47 14.95 -28.97
C PRO A 61 -41.39 14.18 -29.93
N ALA A 62 -40.98 14.06 -31.20
CA ALA A 62 -41.64 13.22 -32.21
C ALA A 62 -41.50 11.70 -31.96
N ASP A 63 -40.38 11.24 -31.40
CA ASP A 63 -40.19 9.83 -31.03
C ASP A 63 -41.05 9.47 -29.81
N ASP A 64 -41.16 10.40 -28.85
CA ASP A 64 -41.99 10.20 -27.67
C ASP A 64 -43.49 10.24 -28.00
N SER A 65 -43.93 11.09 -28.95
CA SER A 65 -45.31 11.04 -29.45
C SER A 65 -45.62 9.72 -30.15
N LEU A 66 -44.72 9.20 -30.98
CA LEU A 66 -44.91 7.90 -31.64
C LEU A 66 -44.99 6.74 -30.63
N LYS A 67 -44.17 6.75 -29.58
CA LYS A 67 -44.27 5.76 -28.49
C LYS A 67 -45.60 5.85 -27.75
N ALA A 68 -46.09 7.06 -27.50
CA ALA A 68 -47.39 7.26 -26.88
C ALA A 68 -48.54 6.73 -27.75
N ASP A 69 -48.46 6.93 -29.07
CA ASP A 69 -49.43 6.39 -30.03
C ASP A 69 -49.45 4.86 -30.03
N PHE A 70 -48.28 4.21 -30.04
CA PHE A 70 -48.19 2.75 -29.91
C PHE A 70 -48.79 2.25 -28.59
N ALA A 71 -48.49 2.91 -27.48
CA ALA A 71 -49.05 2.56 -26.18
C ALA A 71 -50.58 2.72 -26.14
N GLN A 72 -51.10 3.75 -26.80
CA GLN A 72 -52.55 3.96 -26.89
C GLN A 72 -53.24 2.88 -27.73
N ARG A 73 -52.67 2.50 -28.87
CA ARG A 73 -53.19 1.40 -29.71
C ARG A 73 -53.17 0.07 -28.95
N GLN A 74 -52.10 -0.20 -28.20
CA GLN A 74 -52.04 -1.39 -27.35
C GLN A 74 -53.16 -1.43 -26.31
N LYS A 75 -53.40 -0.31 -25.60
CA LYS A 75 -54.49 -0.23 -24.61
C LYS A 75 -55.88 -0.51 -25.21
N VAL A 76 -56.11 -0.08 -26.46
CA VAL A 76 -57.37 -0.37 -27.16
C VAL A 76 -57.51 -1.87 -27.43
N LEU A 77 -56.43 -2.55 -27.83
CA LEU A 77 -56.41 -3.99 -28.06
C LEU A 77 -56.60 -4.79 -26.75
N ASP A 78 -56.00 -4.33 -25.67
CA ASP A 78 -56.15 -4.93 -24.34
C ASP A 78 -57.59 -4.80 -23.86
N ARG A 79 -58.19 -3.61 -23.99
CA ARG A 79 -59.60 -3.37 -23.67
C ARG A 79 -60.54 -4.27 -24.48
N ARG A 80 -60.32 -4.39 -25.79
CA ARG A 80 -61.11 -5.29 -26.65
C ARG A 80 -60.99 -6.75 -26.24
N THR A 81 -59.82 -7.15 -25.75
CA THR A 81 -59.58 -8.50 -25.22
C THR A 81 -60.39 -8.73 -23.95
N GLU A 82 -60.37 -7.79 -23.02
CA GLU A 82 -61.14 -7.84 -21.78
C GLU A 82 -62.66 -7.87 -22.06
N GLU A 83 -63.14 -6.98 -22.94
CA GLU A 83 -64.54 -6.93 -23.36
C GLU A 83 -64.98 -8.23 -24.03
N ASN A 84 -64.15 -8.82 -24.90
CA ASN A 84 -64.45 -10.10 -25.53
C ASN A 84 -64.56 -11.24 -24.51
N ASN A 85 -63.65 -11.29 -23.53
CA ASN A 85 -63.68 -12.28 -22.46
C ASN A 85 -64.91 -12.11 -21.56
N TYR A 86 -65.26 -10.87 -21.21
CA TYR A 86 -66.46 -10.57 -20.43
C TYR A 86 -67.73 -11.01 -21.17
N ARG A 87 -67.88 -10.63 -22.45
CA ARG A 87 -69.03 -11.01 -23.27
C ARG A 87 -69.16 -12.53 -23.41
N TYR A 88 -68.04 -13.23 -23.59
CA TYR A 88 -68.04 -14.69 -23.63
C TYR A 88 -68.52 -15.29 -22.30
N GLY A 89 -68.02 -14.81 -21.16
CA GLY A 89 -68.44 -15.29 -19.84
C GLY A 89 -69.93 -15.07 -19.55
N VAL A 90 -70.48 -13.91 -19.94
CA VAL A 90 -71.92 -13.64 -19.83
C VAL A 90 -72.72 -14.59 -20.73
N GLN A 91 -72.32 -14.75 -22.00
CA GLN A 91 -73.00 -15.66 -22.93
C GLN A 91 -72.94 -17.12 -22.46
N GLU A 92 -71.82 -17.55 -21.88
CA GLU A 92 -71.68 -18.89 -21.32
C GLU A 92 -72.72 -19.13 -20.22
N HIS A 93 -72.88 -18.19 -19.29
CA HIS A 93 -73.91 -18.26 -18.25
C HIS A 93 -75.33 -18.27 -18.85
N ASP A 94 -75.61 -17.41 -19.83
CA ASP A 94 -76.91 -17.35 -20.49
C ASP A 94 -77.23 -18.63 -21.27
N CYS A 95 -76.22 -19.33 -21.82
CA CYS A 95 -76.41 -20.56 -22.57
C CYS A 95 -76.97 -21.70 -21.71
N TYR A 96 -76.64 -21.75 -20.42
CA TYR A 96 -77.19 -22.76 -19.50
C TYR A 96 -78.69 -22.60 -19.24
N SER A 97 -79.26 -21.43 -19.55
CA SER A 97 -80.71 -21.22 -19.45
C SER A 97 -81.50 -21.68 -20.69
N LYS A 98 -80.83 -22.12 -21.77
CA LYS A 98 -81.45 -22.52 -23.04
C LYS A 98 -81.60 -24.02 -23.20
N PHE A 99 -82.59 -24.45 -23.98
CA PHE A 99 -82.83 -25.88 -24.27
C PHE A 99 -81.69 -26.55 -25.05
N PHE A 100 -81.05 -25.83 -25.99
CA PHE A 100 -79.92 -26.34 -26.78
C PHE A 100 -78.57 -25.79 -26.28
N VAL A 101 -78.19 -26.13 -25.05
CA VAL A 101 -76.98 -25.61 -24.39
C VAL A 101 -75.72 -25.82 -25.23
N ASN A 102 -75.48 -27.04 -25.74
CA ASN A 102 -74.27 -27.36 -26.49
C ASN A 102 -74.12 -26.50 -27.75
N HIS A 103 -75.19 -26.35 -28.53
CA HIS A 103 -75.17 -25.48 -29.72
C HIS A 103 -74.93 -24.01 -29.36
N CYS A 104 -75.53 -23.54 -28.26
CA CYS A 104 -75.30 -22.18 -27.76
C CYS A 104 -73.83 -21.95 -27.37
N LEU A 105 -73.23 -22.87 -26.63
CA LEU A 105 -71.83 -22.79 -26.19
C LEU A 105 -70.87 -22.80 -27.38
N ASP A 106 -71.13 -23.61 -28.40
CA ASP A 106 -70.27 -23.66 -29.60
C ASP A 106 -70.34 -22.36 -30.39
N ASN A 107 -71.52 -21.76 -30.54
CA ASN A 107 -71.68 -20.43 -31.15
C ASN A 107 -70.93 -19.35 -30.35
N ALA A 108 -71.06 -19.35 -29.01
CA ALA A 108 -70.35 -18.40 -28.14
C ALA A 108 -68.82 -18.56 -28.26
N ARG A 109 -68.32 -19.80 -28.30
CA ARG A 109 -66.88 -20.09 -28.52
C ARG A 109 -66.41 -19.63 -29.90
N ASN A 110 -67.21 -19.84 -30.94
CA ASN A 110 -66.86 -19.41 -32.30
C ASN A 110 -66.76 -17.89 -32.40
N ALA A 111 -67.74 -17.16 -31.84
CA ALA A 111 -67.71 -15.69 -31.79
C ALA A 111 -66.50 -15.16 -30.98
N MET A 112 -66.17 -15.81 -29.86
CA MET A 112 -64.98 -15.49 -29.08
C MET A 112 -63.69 -15.75 -29.87
N ARG A 113 -63.56 -16.91 -30.53
CA ARG A 113 -62.39 -17.26 -31.34
C ARG A 113 -62.19 -16.28 -32.49
N GLU A 114 -63.25 -15.92 -33.20
CA GLU A 114 -63.20 -14.96 -34.30
C GLU A 114 -62.66 -13.60 -33.85
N THR A 115 -63.21 -13.06 -32.76
CA THR A 115 -62.75 -11.78 -32.20
C THR A 115 -61.29 -11.87 -31.74
N ARG A 116 -60.89 -12.96 -31.08
CA ARG A 116 -59.49 -13.18 -30.68
C ARG A 116 -58.53 -13.25 -31.88
N GLN A 117 -58.95 -13.83 -33.00
CA GLN A 117 -58.14 -13.85 -34.22
C GLN A 117 -57.95 -12.44 -34.78
N GLN A 118 -59.00 -11.61 -34.80
CA GLN A 118 -58.91 -10.22 -35.22
C GLN A 118 -57.94 -9.43 -34.32
N ILE A 119 -58.09 -9.54 -32.99
CA ILE A 119 -57.19 -8.88 -32.03
C ILE A 119 -55.74 -9.31 -32.25
N ARG A 120 -55.50 -10.61 -32.47
CA ARG A 120 -54.14 -11.13 -32.72
C ARG A 120 -53.54 -10.57 -34.02
N GLN A 121 -54.33 -10.48 -35.09
CA GLN A 121 -53.87 -9.89 -36.35
C GLN A 121 -53.44 -8.43 -36.16
N GLU A 122 -54.23 -7.66 -35.42
CA GLU A 122 -53.91 -6.25 -35.11
C GLU A 122 -52.69 -6.12 -34.19
N GLN A 123 -52.52 -7.00 -33.19
CA GLN A 123 -51.32 -7.05 -32.34
C GLN A 123 -50.05 -7.36 -33.14
N LEU A 124 -50.11 -8.33 -34.06
CA LEU A 124 -48.97 -8.65 -34.93
C LEU A 124 -48.59 -7.46 -35.82
N ALA A 125 -49.57 -6.78 -36.41
CA ALA A 125 -49.33 -5.58 -37.19
C ALA A 125 -48.67 -4.47 -36.36
N LEU A 126 -49.15 -4.23 -35.14
CA LEU A 126 -48.57 -3.25 -34.22
C LEU A 126 -47.12 -3.59 -33.84
N ASP A 127 -46.82 -4.87 -33.58
CA ASP A 127 -45.47 -5.32 -33.23
C ASP A 127 -44.50 -5.26 -34.42
N ASP A 128 -44.97 -5.51 -35.64
CA ASP A 128 -44.18 -5.35 -36.85
C ASP A 128 -43.83 -3.87 -37.10
N GLU A 129 -44.78 -2.94 -36.91
CA GLU A 129 -44.53 -1.49 -36.94
C GLU A 129 -43.46 -1.10 -35.90
N ARG A 130 -43.62 -1.54 -34.65
CA ARG A 130 -42.65 -1.26 -33.58
C ARG A 130 -41.26 -1.83 -33.88
N ARG A 131 -41.19 -2.99 -34.52
CA ARG A 131 -39.91 -3.60 -34.93
C ARG A 131 -39.25 -2.80 -36.03
N ALA A 132 -40.02 -2.37 -37.03
CA ALA A 132 -39.54 -1.54 -38.13
C ALA A 132 -38.99 -0.21 -37.61
N ASP A 133 -39.67 0.43 -36.66
CA ASP A 133 -39.20 1.71 -36.11
C ASP A 133 -37.92 1.56 -35.28
N ARG A 134 -37.81 0.52 -34.45
CA ARG A 134 -36.54 0.22 -33.77
C ARG A 134 -35.40 -0.08 -34.74
N ALA A 135 -35.69 -0.69 -35.89
CA ALA A 135 -34.69 -0.90 -36.93
C ALA A 135 -34.23 0.44 -37.52
N LYS A 136 -35.16 1.31 -37.93
CA LYS A 136 -34.84 2.66 -38.42
C LYS A 136 -34.00 3.47 -37.42
N GLN A 137 -34.34 3.43 -36.14
CA GLN A 137 -33.57 4.12 -35.09
C GLN A 137 -32.13 3.60 -34.99
N ARG A 138 -31.94 2.27 -35.04
CA ARG A 138 -30.58 1.70 -35.05
C ARG A 138 -29.80 2.11 -36.28
N ASP A 139 -30.43 2.14 -37.45
CA ASP A 139 -29.79 2.55 -38.70
C ASP A 139 -29.39 4.04 -38.64
N GLN A 140 -30.27 4.91 -38.14
CA GLN A 140 -29.97 6.32 -37.92
C GLN A 140 -28.81 6.53 -36.94
N GLN A 141 -28.83 5.85 -35.79
CA GLN A 141 -27.74 5.93 -34.82
C GLN A 141 -26.42 5.40 -35.38
N THR A 142 -26.47 4.32 -36.17
CA THR A 142 -25.29 3.76 -36.84
C THR A 142 -24.74 4.73 -37.87
N ALA A 143 -25.60 5.38 -38.67
CA ALA A 143 -25.21 6.39 -39.63
C ALA A 143 -24.56 7.60 -38.94
N ILE A 144 -25.13 8.10 -37.84
CA ILE A 144 -24.56 9.20 -37.04
C ILE A 144 -23.18 8.80 -36.52
N LYS A 145 -23.03 7.61 -35.92
CA LYS A 145 -21.74 7.12 -35.41
C LYS A 145 -20.71 7.00 -36.53
N ARG A 146 -21.08 6.44 -37.68
CA ARG A 146 -20.18 6.34 -38.85
C ARG A 146 -19.74 7.73 -39.32
N ALA A 147 -20.66 8.67 -39.46
CA ALA A 147 -20.36 10.04 -39.85
C ALA A 147 -19.41 10.73 -38.83
N GLN A 148 -19.61 10.52 -37.53
CA GLN A 148 -18.71 11.03 -36.48
C GLN A 148 -17.30 10.40 -36.61
N TYR A 149 -17.22 9.08 -36.75
CA TYR A 149 -15.94 8.38 -36.93
C TYR A 149 -15.16 8.84 -38.15
N GLU A 150 -15.86 9.11 -39.25
CA GLU A 150 -15.28 9.63 -40.50
C GLU A 150 -14.84 11.09 -40.33
N ALA A 151 -15.65 11.93 -39.70
CA ALA A 151 -15.30 13.32 -39.40
C ALA A 151 -14.07 13.44 -38.47
N GLU A 152 -13.94 12.53 -37.50
CA GLU A 152 -12.82 12.48 -36.56
C GLU A 152 -11.58 11.74 -37.12
N ALA A 153 -11.70 11.05 -38.26
CA ALA A 153 -10.60 10.29 -38.86
C ALA A 153 -9.29 11.08 -39.07
N PRO A 154 -9.29 12.31 -39.63
CA PRO A 154 -8.05 13.08 -39.78
C PRO A 154 -7.43 13.45 -38.43
N GLN A 155 -8.24 13.80 -37.43
CA GLN A 155 -7.75 14.12 -36.10
C GLN A 155 -7.15 12.88 -35.41
N ARG A 156 -7.79 11.71 -35.54
CA ARG A 156 -7.24 10.45 -35.03
C ARG A 156 -5.91 10.11 -35.69
N ALA A 157 -5.81 10.23 -37.01
CA ALA A 157 -4.56 10.02 -37.74
C ALA A 157 -3.47 11.02 -37.32
N ALA A 158 -3.81 12.28 -37.06
CA ALA A 158 -2.86 13.28 -36.56
C ALA A 158 -2.38 12.94 -35.14
N ASN A 159 -3.29 12.53 -34.26
CA ASN A 159 -2.95 12.12 -32.89
C ASN A 159 -2.08 10.86 -32.87
N GLU A 160 -2.36 9.88 -33.72
CA GLU A 160 -1.54 8.68 -33.89
C GLU A 160 -0.12 9.03 -34.34
N LYS A 161 0.03 9.91 -35.35
CA LYS A 161 1.34 10.39 -35.80
C LYS A 161 2.08 11.16 -34.70
N ALA A 162 1.41 12.06 -33.99
CA ALA A 162 2.01 12.81 -32.89
C ALA A 162 2.46 11.88 -31.74
N SER A 163 1.67 10.84 -31.45
CA SER A 163 2.02 9.83 -30.44
C SER A 163 3.24 9.01 -30.85
N GLN A 164 3.32 8.59 -32.12
CA GLN A 164 4.48 7.88 -32.66
C GLN A 164 5.74 8.75 -32.58
N GLN A 165 5.66 10.01 -33.00
CA GLN A 165 6.79 10.96 -32.93
C GLN A 165 7.24 11.16 -31.48
N ALA A 166 6.31 11.40 -30.55
CA ALA A 166 6.63 11.58 -29.14
C ALA A 166 7.27 10.32 -28.52
N TYR A 167 6.88 9.12 -28.97
CA TYR A 167 7.49 7.88 -28.54
C TYR A 167 8.94 7.76 -29.05
N GLU A 168 9.18 8.02 -30.33
CA GLU A 168 10.53 8.03 -30.92
C GLU A 168 11.44 9.07 -30.26
N ASP A 169 10.93 10.28 -30.00
CA ASP A 169 11.66 11.33 -29.29
C ASP A 169 12.07 10.90 -27.89
N LYS A 170 11.16 10.27 -27.14
CA LYS A 170 11.46 9.73 -25.81
C LYS A 170 12.50 8.62 -25.87
N GLN A 171 12.45 7.76 -26.88
CA GLN A 171 13.48 6.73 -27.08
C GLN A 171 14.85 7.37 -27.32
N ARG A 172 14.94 8.38 -28.20
CA ARG A 172 16.19 9.11 -28.45
C ARG A 172 16.72 9.79 -27.18
N GLN A 173 15.85 10.48 -26.44
CA GLN A 173 16.22 11.14 -25.19
C GLN A 173 16.72 10.14 -24.14
N ASN A 174 16.09 8.97 -24.03
CA ASN A 174 16.54 7.92 -23.11
C ASN A 174 17.92 7.39 -23.51
N ALA A 175 18.15 7.15 -24.80
CA ALA A 175 19.45 6.72 -25.31
C ALA A 175 20.54 7.76 -25.02
N LEU A 176 20.28 9.05 -25.25
CA LEU A 176 21.20 10.13 -24.91
C LEU A 176 21.46 10.22 -23.40
N ALA A 177 20.42 10.14 -22.58
CA ALA A 177 20.56 10.15 -21.12
C ALA A 177 21.28 8.91 -20.59
N ALA A 178 21.15 7.75 -21.25
CA ALA A 178 21.91 6.56 -20.93
C ALA A 178 23.40 6.76 -21.26
N ALA A 179 23.70 7.26 -22.45
CA ALA A 179 25.06 7.58 -22.87
C ALA A 179 25.73 8.61 -21.95
N GLN A 180 25.01 9.66 -21.54
CA GLN A 180 25.51 10.64 -20.56
C GLN A 180 25.79 10.01 -19.20
N ARG A 181 24.87 9.17 -18.68
CA ARG A 181 25.07 8.47 -17.40
C ARG A 181 26.28 7.54 -17.41
N GLU A 182 26.56 6.93 -18.54
CA GLU A 182 27.73 6.09 -18.76
C GLU A 182 29.02 6.93 -18.85
N ALA A 183 28.99 8.03 -19.59
CA ALA A 183 30.11 8.98 -19.66
C ALA A 183 30.46 9.58 -18.29
N ASP A 184 29.45 9.89 -17.46
CA ASP A 184 29.62 10.46 -16.12
C ASP A 184 29.90 9.39 -15.05
N ALA A 185 29.74 8.09 -15.35
CA ALA A 185 29.97 7.00 -14.41
C ALA A 185 31.36 7.02 -13.74
N PRO A 186 32.49 7.19 -14.46
CA PRO A 186 33.80 7.25 -13.83
C PRO A 186 33.95 8.45 -12.88
N GLN A 187 33.44 9.62 -13.27
CA GLN A 187 33.50 10.81 -12.41
C GLN A 187 32.62 10.64 -11.16
N ARG A 188 31.43 10.04 -11.29
CA ARG A 188 30.59 9.70 -10.12
C ARG A 188 31.27 8.69 -9.20
N ALA A 189 31.92 7.67 -9.75
CA ALA A 189 32.69 6.70 -8.96
C ALA A 189 33.86 7.37 -8.23
N ALA A 190 34.60 8.27 -8.89
CA ALA A 190 35.68 9.03 -8.27
C ALA A 190 35.18 9.96 -7.14
N ASN A 191 34.06 10.65 -7.37
CA ASN A 191 33.43 11.50 -6.36
C ASN A 191 32.96 10.69 -5.15
N GLN A 192 32.36 9.52 -5.37
CA GLN A 192 31.95 8.61 -4.31
C GLN A 192 33.16 8.13 -3.50
N ALA A 193 34.22 7.66 -4.17
CA ALA A 193 35.44 7.24 -3.49
C ALA A 193 36.09 8.37 -2.68
N ALA A 194 36.06 9.60 -3.20
CA ALA A 194 36.56 10.77 -2.46
C ALA A 194 35.72 11.10 -1.23
N TYR A 195 34.39 10.95 -1.33
CA TYR A 195 33.48 11.13 -0.20
C TYR A 195 33.71 10.07 0.88
N ASP A 196 33.78 8.80 0.48
CA ASP A 196 33.99 7.67 1.41
C ASP A 196 35.33 7.79 2.15
N ARG A 197 36.39 8.25 1.47
CA ARG A 197 37.67 8.57 2.11
C ARG A 197 37.53 9.65 3.18
N LYS A 198 36.84 10.75 2.88
CA LYS A 198 36.61 11.82 3.87
C LYS A 198 35.82 11.32 5.08
N GLN A 199 34.84 10.45 4.86
CA GLN A 199 34.08 9.83 5.96
C GLN A 199 34.97 8.93 6.83
N ALA A 200 35.82 8.10 6.22
CA ALA A 200 36.75 7.25 6.95
C ALA A 200 37.78 8.08 7.75
N ASP A 201 38.31 9.16 7.16
CA ASP A 201 39.25 10.06 7.83
C ASP A 201 38.60 10.76 9.02
N TYR A 202 37.36 11.24 8.85
CA TYR A 202 36.60 11.86 9.93
C TYR A 202 36.31 10.88 11.06
N GLN A 203 35.90 9.65 10.73
CA GLN A 203 35.66 8.60 11.72
C GLN A 203 36.94 8.28 12.51
N LYS A 204 38.07 8.14 11.81
CA LYS A 204 39.38 7.94 12.44
C LYS A 204 39.73 9.08 13.38
N GLN A 205 39.47 10.33 12.99
CA GLN A 205 39.72 11.49 13.85
C GLN A 205 38.89 11.46 15.14
N LEU A 206 37.63 11.00 15.07
CA LEU A 206 36.79 10.83 16.24
C LEU A 206 37.30 9.71 17.16
N ASP A 207 37.73 8.59 16.58
CA ASP A 207 38.27 7.46 17.34
C ASP A 207 39.60 7.84 18.02
N ASP A 208 40.48 8.54 17.31
CA ASP A 208 41.73 9.07 17.85
C ASP A 208 41.47 10.09 18.98
N ALA A 209 40.45 10.95 18.83
CA ALA A 209 40.06 11.89 19.88
C ALA A 209 39.49 11.17 21.11
N ARG A 210 38.70 10.11 20.92
CA ARG A 210 38.19 9.27 22.00
C ARG A 210 39.32 8.54 22.73
N ALA A 211 40.26 7.96 21.99
CA ALA A 211 41.42 7.28 22.56
C ALA A 211 42.27 8.24 23.42
N ARG A 212 42.53 9.45 22.91
CA ARG A 212 43.19 10.51 23.68
C ARG A 212 42.40 10.89 24.93
N GLY A 213 41.09 11.09 24.81
CA GLY A 213 40.23 11.41 25.96
C GLY A 213 40.26 10.33 27.05
N VAL A 214 40.34 9.06 26.67
CA VAL A 214 40.50 7.94 27.63
C VAL A 214 41.88 7.95 28.28
N GLN A 215 42.95 8.17 27.52
CA GLN A 215 44.31 8.29 28.08
C GLN A 215 44.42 9.46 29.05
N ASP A 216 43.90 10.62 28.68
CA ASP A 216 43.92 11.81 29.54
C ASP A 216 43.10 11.59 30.81
N ALA A 217 41.98 10.85 30.73
CA ALA A 217 41.19 10.48 31.90
C ALA A 217 41.97 9.57 32.86
N GLN A 218 42.65 8.54 32.33
CA GLN A 218 43.52 7.66 33.12
C GLN A 218 44.68 8.43 33.75
N GLU A 219 45.30 9.36 33.01
CA GLU A 219 46.40 10.17 33.54
C GLU A 219 45.90 11.08 34.69
N ARG A 220 44.71 11.67 34.55
CA ARG A 220 44.08 12.46 35.63
C ARG A 220 43.81 11.62 36.87
N GLU A 221 43.28 10.41 36.72
CA GLU A 221 43.06 9.47 37.83
C GLU A 221 44.38 9.10 38.53
N GLN A 222 45.42 8.77 37.77
CA GLN A 222 46.74 8.45 38.33
C GLN A 222 47.36 9.64 39.07
N LYS A 223 47.25 10.87 38.53
CA LYS A 223 47.73 12.07 39.22
C LYS A 223 46.95 12.34 40.50
N ALA A 224 45.63 12.15 40.48
CA ALA A 224 44.79 12.28 41.68
C ALA A 224 45.21 11.29 42.77
N GLN A 225 45.40 10.01 42.41
CA GLN A 225 45.88 8.97 43.34
C GLN A 225 47.27 9.31 43.92
N ARG A 226 48.21 9.78 43.10
CA ARG A 226 49.54 10.21 43.58
C ARG A 226 49.45 11.40 44.52
N TYR A 227 48.56 12.35 44.25
CA TYR A 227 48.34 13.49 45.12
C TYR A 227 47.75 13.04 46.47
N GLU A 228 46.76 12.15 46.47
CA GLU A 228 46.19 11.57 47.70
C GLU A 228 47.24 10.80 48.51
N GLN A 229 48.06 9.97 47.87
CA GLN A 229 49.18 9.27 48.54
C GLN A 229 50.15 10.26 49.18
N LYS A 230 50.53 11.33 48.46
CA LYS A 230 51.43 12.36 49.00
C LYS A 230 50.84 13.11 50.19
N GLN A 231 49.52 13.34 50.20
CA GLN A 231 48.82 13.92 51.34
C GLN A 231 48.83 12.98 52.55
N GLN A 232 48.61 11.68 52.34
CA GLN A 232 48.68 10.67 53.40
C GLN A 232 50.09 10.54 53.97
N GLU A 233 51.12 10.46 53.12
CA GLU A 233 52.53 10.43 53.53
C GLU A 233 52.91 11.69 54.32
N ALA A 234 52.50 12.87 53.85
CA ALA A 234 52.74 14.13 54.55
C ALA A 234 52.07 14.16 55.93
N ALA A 235 50.85 13.61 56.07
CA ALA A 235 50.15 13.50 57.34
C ALA A 235 50.85 12.50 58.29
N GLN A 236 51.27 11.34 57.77
CA GLN A 236 52.03 10.35 58.54
C GLN A 236 53.36 10.93 59.03
N HIS A 237 54.11 11.62 58.15
CA HIS A 237 55.37 12.24 58.53
C HIS A 237 55.18 13.31 59.62
N ARG A 238 54.15 14.16 59.51
CA ARG A 238 53.82 15.13 60.58
C ARG A 238 53.53 14.43 61.90
N ALA A 239 52.71 13.38 61.89
CA ALA A 239 52.40 12.60 63.08
C ALA A 239 53.64 11.94 63.70
N GLU A 240 54.56 11.41 62.88
CA GLU A 240 55.82 10.83 63.34
C GLU A 240 56.72 11.88 63.99
N VAL A 241 56.84 13.07 63.37
CA VAL A 241 57.63 14.18 63.92
C VAL A 241 57.05 14.66 65.24
N GLU A 242 55.73 14.85 65.33
CA GLU A 242 55.05 15.21 66.57
C GLU A 242 55.22 14.15 67.66
N ALA A 243 55.15 12.86 67.32
CA ALA A 243 55.39 11.76 68.25
C ALA A 243 56.84 11.78 68.77
N ARG A 244 57.81 11.99 67.87
CA ARG A 244 59.24 12.11 68.23
C ARG A 244 59.50 13.31 69.13
N GLN A 245 58.83 14.45 68.89
CA GLN A 245 58.90 15.62 69.75
C GLN A 245 58.30 15.38 71.13
N LYS A 246 57.12 14.74 71.21
CA LYS A 246 56.49 14.36 72.49
C LYS A 246 57.36 13.39 73.28
N GLU A 247 57.96 12.40 72.62
CA GLU A 247 58.87 11.46 73.26
C GLU A 247 60.14 12.17 73.77
N ALA A 248 60.72 13.08 72.98
CA ALA A 248 61.86 13.89 73.40
C ALA A 248 61.51 14.80 74.59
N ALA A 249 60.32 15.43 74.58
CA ALA A 249 59.82 16.25 75.70
C ALA A 249 59.58 15.41 76.96
N ARG A 250 59.02 14.20 76.83
CA ARG A 250 58.84 13.27 77.96
C ARG A 250 60.19 12.87 78.56
N LYS A 251 61.16 12.48 77.73
CA LYS A 251 62.54 12.16 78.19
C LYS A 251 63.21 13.38 78.85
N ALA A 252 62.95 14.59 78.38
CA ALA A 252 63.46 15.81 79.01
C ALA A 252 62.81 16.09 80.37
N GLN A 253 61.49 15.90 80.49
CA GLN A 253 60.77 16.02 81.77
C GLN A 253 61.22 14.95 82.78
N GLU A 254 61.37 13.70 82.35
CA GLU A 254 61.91 12.62 83.18
C GLU A 254 63.30 12.97 83.72
N LYS A 255 64.20 13.49 82.87
CA LYS A 255 65.53 13.97 83.30
C LYS A 255 65.44 15.16 84.27
N ALA A 256 64.54 16.11 84.05
CA ALA A 256 64.36 17.25 84.95
C ALA A 256 63.82 16.81 86.33
N GLN A 257 62.88 15.87 86.37
CA GLN A 257 62.38 15.27 87.62
C GLN A 257 63.46 14.49 88.35
N GLN A 258 64.30 13.72 87.65
CA GLN A 258 65.45 13.05 88.24
C GLN A 258 66.42 14.06 88.86
N GLN A 259 66.75 15.15 88.15
CA GLN A 259 67.61 16.21 88.68
C GLN A 259 66.99 16.92 89.90
N GLU A 260 65.67 17.16 89.91
CA GLU A 260 64.99 17.71 91.09
C GLU A 260 64.98 16.74 92.27
N GLN A 261 64.79 15.44 92.04
CA GLN A 261 64.90 14.42 93.08
C GLN A 261 66.32 14.36 93.65
N GLU A 262 67.35 14.35 92.81
CA GLU A 262 68.76 14.44 93.23
C GLU A 262 69.03 15.72 94.02
N ARG A 263 68.46 16.88 93.61
CA ARG A 263 68.60 18.15 94.34
C ARG A 263 67.89 18.12 95.70
N GLN A 264 66.72 17.50 95.79
CA GLN A 264 66.01 17.30 97.06
C GLN A 264 66.74 16.31 97.98
N GLU A 265 67.33 15.25 97.44
CA GLU A 265 68.19 14.32 98.20
C GLU A 265 69.44 15.04 98.71
N GLN A 266 70.12 15.85 97.89
CA GLN A 266 71.24 16.68 98.33
C GLN A 266 70.83 17.67 99.43
N LEU A 267 69.67 18.32 99.31
CA LEU A 267 69.14 19.22 100.35
C LEU A 267 68.81 18.46 101.64
N LYS A 268 68.26 17.24 101.57
CA LYS A 268 68.03 16.36 102.74
C LYS A 268 69.33 15.94 103.41
N VAL A 269 70.34 15.56 102.64
CA VAL A 269 71.68 15.24 103.17
C VAL A 269 72.31 16.46 103.83
N GLN A 270 72.17 17.66 103.23
CA GLN A 270 72.66 18.91 103.80
C GLN A 270 71.91 19.30 105.10
N GLN A 271 70.60 19.06 105.20
CA GLN A 271 69.84 19.23 106.45
C GLN A 271 70.21 18.19 107.52
N GLN A 272 70.45 16.92 107.14
CA GLN A 272 70.92 15.90 108.08
C GLN A 272 72.33 16.21 108.61
N GLN A 273 73.23 16.76 107.79
CA GLN A 273 74.54 17.22 108.23
C GLN A 273 74.46 18.44 109.18
N GLN A 274 73.43 19.28 109.07
CA GLN A 274 73.19 20.38 110.03
C GLN A 274 72.54 19.92 111.35
N GLN A 275 71.92 18.73 111.40
CA GLN A 275 71.29 18.20 112.61
C GLN A 275 72.19 17.25 113.43
N GLN A 276 73.30 16.77 112.87
CA GLN A 276 74.27 15.90 113.56
C GLN A 276 75.54 16.64 114.03
N GLY A 277 75.55 17.98 113.94
CA GLY A 277 76.56 18.86 114.53
C GLY A 277 76.00 19.68 115.70
N LYS A 278 75.40 19.00 116.69
CA LYS A 278 75.09 19.53 118.02
C LYS A 278 75.34 18.45 119.06
#